data_AF-I3YBF4-F1
#
_entry.id   AF-I3YBF4-F1
#
_cell.length_a   1.000
_cell.length_b   1.000
_cell.length_c   1.000
_cell.angle_alpha   90.00
_cell.angle_beta   90.00
_cell.angle_gamma   90.00
#
_symmetry.space_group_name_H-M   'P 1'
#
loop_
_entity.id
_entity.type
_entity.pdbx_description
1 polymer ?
#
loop_
_entity_poly.entity_id
_entity_poly.type
_entity_poly.pdbx_seq_one_letter_code
_entity_poly.pdbx_strand_id
1 'polypeptide(L)'
;MRLSISVSSLTIAMLVLALTEPVTRVAWAVSDPLSLAQSLTTLAAHPRMTASADLEARLPRRQPLYLDCDGLAFNHSLFDDPNRNQPLAALLSPLAAQQLEVMARFFDVLLADLRFASESEAMAVAYIQFDRASVRRQLGQVSELRVLELETVYQDLLHRRAASEIGQQWSRSLLAQALGQPEDVPRNLTEPILPTLPHELPTLDALLAGAADAPTARALGQDRPESERALIRMELRQQILELLLRLKALAAAEQSVRTESTWRDLKLDESRTLYDQEVTADLGYSMSQQTQTRLLEKRLAYCQALTWAELNALADQPLWALTPRDEP
;
A
#
# COMPACT_ATOMS: atom_id res chain seq x y z
N MET A 1 -44.02 -30.25 59.31
CA MET A 1 -42.61 -29.95 59.59
C MET A 1 -41.92 -29.59 58.29
N ARG A 2 -41.22 -28.46 58.28
CA ARG A 2 -40.64 -27.79 57.10
C ARG A 2 -39.49 -28.61 56.50
N LEU A 3 -39.36 -28.60 55.18
CA LEU A 3 -38.08 -28.26 54.50
C LEU A 3 -38.33 -28.02 53.01
N SER A 4 -38.28 -26.74 52.68
CA SER A 4 -38.31 -26.09 51.37
C SER A 4 -36.96 -26.26 50.67
N ILE A 5 -36.98 -26.70 49.41
CA ILE A 5 -35.83 -26.61 48.50
C ILE A 5 -36.11 -25.44 47.55
N SER A 6 -35.30 -24.40 47.70
CA SER A 6 -35.27 -23.17 46.92
C SER A 6 -34.70 -23.44 45.53
N VAL A 7 -35.50 -23.22 44.48
CA VAL A 7 -34.98 -23.08 43.11
C VAL A 7 -34.67 -21.60 42.92
N SER A 8 -33.40 -21.25 43.07
CA SER A 8 -32.91 -19.88 42.86
C SER A 8 -32.83 -19.60 41.36
N SER A 9 -33.72 -18.75 40.91
CA SER A 9 -33.68 -18.00 39.66
C SER A 9 -32.42 -17.12 39.62
N LEU A 10 -31.44 -17.50 38.79
CA LEU A 10 -30.32 -16.61 38.46
C LEU A 10 -30.69 -15.82 37.20
N THR A 11 -31.19 -14.61 37.44
CA THR A 11 -31.30 -13.54 36.45
C THR A 11 -29.91 -13.19 35.91
N ILE A 12 -29.68 -13.49 34.64
CA ILE A 12 -28.55 -12.95 33.87
C ILE A 12 -28.87 -11.47 33.65
N ALA A 13 -28.39 -10.62 34.56
CA ALA A 13 -28.35 -9.19 34.35
C ALA A 13 -27.25 -8.90 33.33
N MET A 14 -27.67 -8.70 32.08
CA MET A 14 -26.84 -8.23 30.98
C MET A 14 -26.43 -6.77 31.29
N LEU A 15 -25.29 -6.62 31.97
CA LEU A 15 -24.66 -5.33 32.23
C LEU A 15 -24.02 -4.84 30.93
N VAL A 16 -24.83 -4.22 30.07
CA VAL A 16 -24.35 -3.39 28.96
C VAL A 16 -23.74 -2.15 29.60
N LEU A 17 -22.42 -2.17 29.81
CA LEU A 17 -21.67 -1.00 30.22
C LEU A 17 -21.67 -0.01 29.04
N ALA A 18 -22.53 0.99 29.14
CA ALA A 18 -22.53 2.15 28.25
C ALA A 18 -21.28 3.00 28.53
N LEU A 19 -20.17 2.68 27.87
CA LEU A 19 -19.06 3.61 27.65
C LEU A 19 -19.40 4.46 26.43
N THR A 20 -20.41 5.31 26.54
CA THR A 20 -20.63 6.41 25.59
C THR A 20 -20.19 7.69 26.25
N GLU A 21 -18.89 7.85 26.43
CA GLU A 21 -18.38 9.21 26.40
C GLU A 21 -18.67 9.76 24.99
N PRO A 22 -19.19 10.98 24.86
CA PRO A 22 -19.30 11.60 23.56
C PRO A 22 -17.87 11.76 23.06
N VAL A 23 -17.43 10.85 22.18
CA VAL A 23 -16.34 11.15 21.26
C VAL A 23 -16.81 12.42 20.57
N THR A 24 -16.24 13.54 20.98
CA THR A 24 -16.44 14.81 20.32
C THR A 24 -15.93 14.57 18.90
N ARG A 25 -16.86 14.28 17.99
CA ARG A 25 -16.57 14.24 16.57
C ARG A 25 -16.09 15.63 16.25
N VAL A 26 -14.78 15.81 16.19
CA VAL A 26 -14.21 16.88 15.39
C VAL A 26 -14.67 16.52 13.98
N ALA A 27 -15.77 17.14 13.56
CA ALA A 27 -16.30 17.03 12.22
C ALA A 27 -15.29 17.74 11.30
N TRP A 28 -14.18 17.07 11.00
CA TRP A 28 -13.39 17.44 9.84
C TRP A 28 -14.11 16.85 8.64
N ALA A 29 -14.63 17.72 7.78
CA ALA A 29 -15.06 17.30 6.46
C ALA A 29 -13.79 16.82 5.73
N VAL A 30 -13.76 15.56 5.30
CA VAL A 30 -12.72 15.08 4.38
C VAL A 30 -12.73 16.01 3.16
N SER A 31 -11.62 16.68 2.88
CA SER A 31 -11.51 17.46 1.65
C SER A 31 -11.61 16.54 0.43
N ASP A 32 -12.33 16.96 -0.60
CA ASP A 32 -12.47 16.21 -1.85
C ASP A 32 -12.07 17.13 -3.02
N PRO A 33 -10.92 16.90 -3.69
CA PRO A 33 -9.99 15.79 -3.49
C PRO A 33 -9.12 15.92 -2.22
N LEU A 34 -8.74 14.77 -1.64
CA LEU A 34 -7.86 14.68 -0.48
C LEU A 34 -6.38 14.60 -0.92
N SER A 35 -5.53 15.48 -0.40
CA SER A 35 -4.08 15.41 -0.62
C SER A 35 -3.35 14.69 0.52
N LEU A 36 -2.19 14.10 0.22
CA LEU A 36 -1.32 13.49 1.23
C LEU A 36 -0.89 14.52 2.30
N ALA A 37 -0.57 15.75 1.89
CA ALA A 37 -0.18 16.83 2.81
C ALA A 37 -1.24 17.07 3.89
N GLN A 38 -2.50 17.25 3.46
CA GLN A 38 -3.63 17.44 4.36
C GLN A 38 -3.82 16.23 5.28
N SER A 39 -3.72 15.02 4.72
CA SER A 39 -3.85 13.76 5.46
C SER A 39 -2.85 13.65 6.63
N LEU A 40 -1.65 14.20 6.49
CA LEU A 40 -0.60 14.12 7.52
C LEU A 40 -0.69 15.20 8.60
N THR A 41 -1.33 16.35 8.31
CA THR A 41 -1.38 17.51 9.23
C THR A 41 -2.27 17.31 10.46
N THR A 42 -3.29 16.45 10.37
CA THR A 42 -4.34 16.34 11.40
C THR A 42 -4.19 15.11 12.30
N LEU A 43 -3.05 14.42 12.25
CA LEU A 43 -2.85 13.13 12.92
C LEU A 43 -2.57 13.22 14.42
N ALA A 44 -2.18 14.39 14.93
CA ALA A 44 -1.88 14.57 16.35
C ALA A 44 -3.09 14.30 17.27
N ALA A 45 -4.31 14.39 16.75
CA ALA A 45 -5.54 14.09 17.50
C ALA A 45 -5.98 12.62 17.40
N HIS A 46 -5.26 11.77 16.66
CA HIS A 46 -5.65 10.39 16.44
C HIS A 46 -5.55 9.55 17.74
N PRO A 47 -6.50 8.65 18.07
CA PRO A 47 -6.47 7.87 19.31
C PRO A 47 -5.21 7.02 19.52
N ARG A 48 -4.52 6.61 18.44
CA ARG A 48 -3.24 5.89 18.53
C ARG A 48 -2.09 6.73 19.11
N MET A 49 -2.23 8.06 19.19
CA MET A 49 -1.22 8.94 19.78
C MET A 49 -1.06 8.74 21.30
N THR A 50 -2.13 8.31 21.97
CA THR A 50 -2.16 8.08 23.43
C THR A 50 -2.42 6.62 23.79
N ALA A 51 -2.46 5.73 22.78
CA ALA A 51 -2.68 4.31 23.00
C ALA A 51 -1.54 3.68 23.81
N SER A 52 -1.88 2.75 24.70
CA SER A 52 -0.88 1.98 25.43
C SER A 52 -0.20 0.96 24.52
N ALA A 53 1.05 0.61 24.83
CA ALA A 53 1.79 -0.39 24.07
C ALA A 53 1.08 -1.76 24.03
N ASP A 54 0.39 -2.14 25.11
CA ASP A 54 -0.41 -3.38 25.16
C ASP A 54 -1.61 -3.33 24.20
N LEU A 55 -2.28 -2.18 24.08
CA LEU A 55 -3.38 -2.02 23.13
C LEU A 55 -2.88 -2.03 21.68
N GLU A 56 -1.76 -1.35 21.40
CA GLU A 56 -1.12 -1.37 20.08
C GLU A 56 -0.71 -2.79 19.66
N ALA A 57 -0.19 -3.59 20.59
CA ALA A 57 0.16 -4.99 20.33
C ALA A 57 -1.07 -5.87 20.02
N ARG A 58 -2.21 -5.60 20.64
CA ARG A 58 -3.48 -6.32 20.40
C ARG A 58 -4.20 -5.83 19.14
N LEU A 59 -3.95 -4.60 18.71
CA LEU A 59 -4.57 -3.95 17.56
C LEU A 59 -3.50 -3.54 16.52
N PRO A 60 -2.83 -4.53 15.90
CA PRO A 60 -1.76 -4.27 14.96
C PRO A 60 -2.25 -3.48 13.75
N ARG A 61 -1.34 -2.74 13.13
CA ARG A 61 -1.61 -2.01 11.89
C ARG A 61 -1.80 -3.03 10.77
N ARG A 62 -2.84 -2.84 9.96
CA ARG A 62 -3.13 -3.74 8.82
C ARG A 62 -2.17 -3.48 7.66
N GLN A 63 -2.00 -4.46 6.80
CA GLN A 63 -1.15 -4.30 5.62
C GLN A 63 -1.91 -3.62 4.48
N PRO A 64 -1.21 -2.85 3.65
CA PRO A 64 -1.75 -2.41 2.36
C PRO A 64 -2.01 -3.64 1.46
N LEU A 65 -2.98 -3.53 0.55
CA LEU A 65 -3.37 -4.62 -0.35
C LEU A 65 -2.48 -4.73 -1.59
N TYR A 66 -2.01 -3.60 -2.10
CA TYR A 66 -1.25 -3.48 -3.35
C TYR A 66 0.19 -3.01 -3.14
N LEU A 67 0.48 -2.36 -2.01
CA LEU A 67 1.80 -1.86 -1.67
C LEU A 67 2.62 -2.91 -0.88
N ASP A 68 3.07 -3.97 -1.55
CA ASP A 68 4.06 -4.91 -1.01
C ASP A 68 5.46 -4.55 -1.54
N CYS A 69 6.26 -3.89 -0.71
CA CYS A 69 7.56 -3.34 -1.09
C CYS A 69 8.69 -4.35 -0.96
N ASP A 70 8.62 -5.26 0.00
CA ASP A 70 9.60 -6.33 0.13
C ASP A 70 9.52 -7.33 -1.03
N GLY A 71 8.31 -7.76 -1.40
CA GLY A 71 8.13 -8.66 -2.55
C GLY A 71 8.55 -8.01 -3.87
N LEU A 72 8.38 -6.70 -4.00
CA LEU A 72 8.85 -5.94 -5.17
C LEU A 72 10.38 -5.77 -5.19
N ALA A 73 11.00 -5.61 -4.02
CA ALA A 73 12.44 -5.41 -3.89
C ALA A 73 13.23 -6.70 -4.14
N PHE A 74 12.83 -7.82 -3.53
CA PHE A 74 13.65 -9.03 -3.48
C PHE A 74 13.20 -10.13 -4.45
N ASN A 75 12.24 -9.85 -5.34
CA ASN A 75 11.46 -10.83 -6.11
C ASN A 75 10.77 -11.85 -5.21
N HIS A 76 9.80 -12.61 -5.74
CA HIS A 76 8.97 -13.53 -4.95
C HIS A 76 9.82 -14.59 -4.22
N SER A 77 10.20 -14.30 -2.97
CA SER A 77 10.50 -15.30 -1.95
C SER A 77 9.30 -16.26 -1.92
N LEU A 78 9.57 -17.56 -1.94
CA LEU A 78 8.53 -18.59 -1.85
C LEU A 78 7.74 -18.50 -0.53
N PHE A 79 8.25 -17.75 0.45
CA PHE A 79 7.62 -17.52 1.73
C PHE A 79 7.31 -16.03 1.88
N ASP A 80 6.02 -15.73 2.03
CA ASP A 80 5.52 -14.41 2.34
C ASP A 80 5.64 -14.19 3.86
N ASP A 81 6.45 -13.21 4.26
CA ASP A 81 6.59 -12.79 5.65
C ASP A 81 5.98 -11.39 5.80
N PRO A 82 4.70 -11.32 6.19
CA PRO A 82 4.00 -10.05 6.24
C PRO A 82 4.72 -9.03 7.11
N ASN A 83 5.36 -9.46 8.21
CA ASN A 83 5.93 -8.52 9.17
C ASN A 83 7.09 -7.68 8.60
N ARG A 84 7.72 -8.11 7.51
CA ARG A 84 8.82 -7.36 6.87
C ARG A 84 8.39 -6.04 6.26
N ASN A 85 7.15 -5.96 5.78
CA ASN A 85 6.58 -4.71 5.25
C ASN A 85 6.09 -3.77 6.37
N GLN A 86 6.27 -4.11 7.65
CA GLN A 86 5.82 -3.28 8.76
C GLN A 86 7.02 -2.73 9.54
N PRO A 87 7.16 -1.40 9.65
CA PRO A 87 8.19 -0.85 10.50
C PRO A 87 7.88 -1.21 11.96
N LEU A 88 8.92 -1.55 12.72
CA LEU A 88 8.75 -1.92 14.11
C LEU A 88 8.32 -0.69 14.93
N ALA A 89 7.03 -0.64 15.28
CA ALA A 89 6.41 0.52 15.94
C ALA A 89 7.09 0.92 17.25
N ALA A 90 7.74 -0.03 17.95
CA ALA A 90 8.47 0.24 19.19
C ALA A 90 9.70 1.15 18.99
N LEU A 91 10.27 1.23 17.79
CA LEU A 91 11.42 2.07 17.46
C LEU A 91 11.01 3.47 16.97
N LEU A 92 9.72 3.72 16.77
CA LEU A 92 9.19 4.94 16.17
C LEU A 92 8.43 5.77 17.18
N SER A 93 8.43 7.09 16.98
CA SER A 93 7.48 7.93 17.71
C SER A 93 6.04 7.58 17.30
N PRO A 94 5.05 7.69 18.20
CA PRO A 94 3.65 7.40 17.86
C PRO A 94 3.15 8.20 16.66
N LEU A 95 3.62 9.45 16.52
CA LEU A 95 3.28 10.33 15.40
C LEU A 95 3.85 9.80 14.09
N ALA A 96 5.15 9.46 14.07
CA ALA A 96 5.80 8.97 12.87
C ALA A 96 5.19 7.63 12.42
N ALA A 97 4.89 6.72 13.36
CA ALA A 97 4.21 5.46 13.07
C ALA A 97 2.81 5.69 12.46
N GLN A 98 2.05 6.68 12.96
CA GLN A 98 0.74 7.03 12.39
C GLN A 98 0.85 7.65 11.00
N GLN A 99 1.80 8.57 10.82
CA GLN A 99 2.04 9.21 9.53
C GLN A 99 2.46 8.18 8.46
N LEU A 100 3.32 7.22 8.80
CA LEU A 100 3.71 6.13 7.92
C LEU A 100 2.53 5.23 7.55
N GLU A 101 1.65 4.88 8.50
CA GLU A 101 0.44 4.11 8.18
C GLU A 101 -0.44 4.88 7.19
N VAL A 102 -0.72 6.15 7.45
CA VAL A 102 -1.56 6.99 6.55
C VAL A 102 -0.93 7.11 5.17
N MET A 103 0.37 7.33 5.10
CA MET A 103 1.11 7.41 3.84
C MET A 103 1.02 6.10 3.04
N ALA A 104 1.26 4.96 3.68
CA ALA A 104 1.12 3.64 3.05
C ALA A 104 -0.31 3.40 2.53
N ARG A 105 -1.35 3.73 3.32
CA ARG A 105 -2.75 3.58 2.88
C ARG A 105 -3.13 4.56 1.77
N PHE A 106 -2.59 5.77 1.78
CA PHE A 106 -2.83 6.75 0.73
C PHE A 106 -2.29 6.24 -0.61
N PHE A 107 -1.05 5.75 -0.63
CA PHE A 107 -0.47 5.11 -1.83
C PHE A 107 -1.24 3.86 -2.25
N ASP A 108 -1.71 3.06 -1.30
CA ASP A 108 -2.49 1.85 -1.58
C ASP A 108 -3.82 2.15 -2.29
N VAL A 109 -4.51 3.24 -1.93
CA VAL A 109 -5.72 3.69 -2.66
C VAL A 109 -5.38 4.09 -4.10
N LEU A 110 -4.31 4.86 -4.30
CA LEU A 110 -3.88 5.28 -5.65
C LEU A 110 -3.53 4.06 -6.51
N LEU A 111 -2.86 3.05 -5.94
CA LEU A 111 -2.56 1.80 -6.62
C LEU A 111 -3.80 0.96 -6.91
N ALA A 112 -4.78 0.93 -5.99
CA ALA A 112 -6.05 0.24 -6.20
C ALA A 112 -6.82 0.83 -7.39
N ASP A 113 -6.83 2.16 -7.50
CA ASP A 113 -7.48 2.86 -8.61
C ASP A 113 -6.81 2.59 -9.96
N LEU A 114 -5.47 2.65 -9.99
CA LEU A 114 -4.70 2.27 -11.17
C LEU A 114 -4.91 0.79 -11.54
N ARG A 115 -5.00 -0.10 -10.54
CA ARG A 115 -5.24 -1.53 -10.78
C ARG A 115 -6.60 -1.75 -11.42
N PHE A 116 -7.64 -1.13 -10.90
CA PHE A 116 -8.97 -1.24 -11.48
C PHE A 116 -9.02 -0.73 -12.92
N ALA A 117 -8.39 0.41 -13.21
CA ALA A 117 -8.29 0.94 -14.57
C ALA A 117 -7.56 -0.04 -15.51
N SER A 118 -6.41 -0.56 -15.08
CA SER A 118 -5.60 -1.51 -15.84
C SER A 118 -6.34 -2.83 -16.13
N GLU A 119 -7.05 -3.38 -15.14
CA GLU A 119 -7.79 -4.63 -15.29
C GLU A 119 -9.04 -4.44 -16.15
N SER A 120 -9.70 -3.28 -16.05
CA SER A 120 -10.85 -2.95 -16.90
C SER A 120 -10.47 -2.87 -18.37
N GLU A 121 -9.30 -2.27 -18.68
CA GLU A 121 -8.75 -2.25 -20.04
C GLU A 121 -8.40 -3.66 -20.53
N ALA A 122 -7.68 -4.45 -19.72
CA ALA A 122 -7.31 -5.82 -20.09
C ALA A 122 -8.53 -6.70 -20.36
N MET A 123 -9.53 -6.64 -19.50
CA MET A 123 -10.79 -7.38 -19.63
C MET A 123 -11.55 -6.98 -20.90
N ALA A 124 -11.63 -5.69 -21.22
CA ALA A 124 -12.31 -5.21 -22.43
C ALA A 124 -11.65 -5.76 -23.71
N VAL A 125 -10.32 -5.78 -23.74
CA VAL A 125 -9.56 -6.36 -24.86
C VAL A 125 -9.84 -7.86 -25.00
N ALA A 126 -9.81 -8.61 -23.89
CA ALA A 126 -10.08 -10.04 -23.90
C ALA A 126 -11.52 -10.35 -24.33
N TYR A 127 -12.50 -9.56 -23.88
CA TYR A 127 -13.90 -9.70 -24.30
C TYR A 127 -14.05 -9.54 -25.82
N ILE A 128 -13.44 -8.52 -26.41
CA ILE A 128 -13.50 -8.30 -27.87
C ILE A 128 -12.88 -9.49 -28.63
N GLN A 129 -11.78 -10.05 -28.14
CA GLN A 129 -11.15 -11.21 -28.77
C GLN A 129 -12.03 -12.46 -28.70
N PHE A 130 -12.60 -12.73 -27.52
CA PHE A 130 -13.54 -13.84 -27.30
C PHE A 130 -14.80 -13.71 -28.16
N ASP A 131 -15.42 -12.53 -28.20
CA ASP A 131 -16.64 -12.26 -28.98
C ASP A 131 -16.39 -12.47 -30.48
N ARG A 132 -15.29 -11.89 -31.01
CA ARG A 132 -14.89 -12.09 -32.42
C ARG A 132 -14.66 -13.56 -32.75
N ALA A 133 -14.02 -14.32 -31.86
CA ALA A 133 -13.80 -15.75 -32.07
C ALA A 133 -15.11 -16.53 -32.07
N SER A 134 -16.04 -16.18 -31.18
CA SER A 134 -17.38 -16.78 -31.11
C SER A 134 -18.17 -16.58 -32.40
N VAL A 135 -18.13 -15.38 -32.98
CA VAL A 135 -18.73 -15.08 -34.29
C VAL A 135 -18.05 -15.87 -35.41
N ARG A 136 -16.71 -15.88 -35.45
CA ARG A 136 -15.95 -16.60 -36.50
C ARG A 136 -16.12 -18.12 -36.44
N ARG A 137 -16.36 -18.68 -35.26
CA ARG A 137 -16.72 -20.11 -35.09
C ARG A 137 -18.02 -20.45 -35.82
N GLN A 138 -19.02 -19.57 -35.77
CA GLN A 138 -20.28 -19.77 -36.52
C GLN A 138 -20.07 -19.80 -38.04
N LEU A 139 -19.00 -19.16 -38.51
CA LEU A 139 -18.58 -19.16 -39.91
C LEU A 139 -17.62 -20.32 -40.26
N GLY A 140 -17.32 -21.22 -39.31
CA GLY A 140 -16.38 -22.33 -39.49
C GLY A 140 -14.90 -21.90 -39.59
N GLN A 141 -14.57 -20.65 -39.27
CA GLN A 141 -13.21 -20.10 -39.42
C GLN A 141 -12.32 -20.32 -38.19
N VAL A 142 -12.92 -20.64 -37.04
CA VAL A 142 -12.24 -20.83 -35.75
C VAL A 142 -12.78 -22.09 -35.08
N SER A 143 -11.90 -22.89 -34.46
CA SER A 143 -12.29 -24.10 -33.75
C SER A 143 -12.99 -23.79 -32.42
N GLU A 144 -13.81 -24.72 -31.93
CA GLU A 144 -14.44 -24.62 -30.62
C GLU A 144 -13.41 -24.51 -29.49
N LEU A 145 -12.33 -25.29 -29.57
CA LEU A 145 -11.20 -25.21 -28.63
C LEU A 145 -10.66 -23.78 -28.51
N ARG A 146 -10.47 -23.09 -29.65
CA ARG A 146 -9.93 -21.73 -29.64
C ARG A 146 -10.89 -20.72 -29.03
N VAL A 147 -12.20 -20.89 -29.23
CA VAL A 147 -13.20 -20.06 -28.55
C VAL A 147 -13.12 -20.26 -27.04
N LEU A 148 -13.04 -21.51 -26.58
CA LEU A 148 -12.96 -21.85 -25.16
C LEU A 148 -11.67 -21.33 -24.51
N GLU A 149 -10.54 -21.36 -25.22
CA GLU A 149 -9.28 -20.74 -24.76
C GLU A 149 -9.45 -19.24 -24.49
N LEU A 150 -10.06 -18.52 -25.42
CA LEU A 150 -10.28 -17.07 -25.29
C LEU A 150 -11.34 -16.73 -24.24
N GLU A 151 -12.39 -17.55 -24.13
CA GLU A 151 -13.38 -17.43 -23.06
C GLU A 151 -12.72 -17.59 -21.69
N THR A 152 -11.83 -18.58 -21.54
CA THR A 152 -11.11 -18.83 -20.28
C THR A 152 -10.27 -17.61 -19.88
N VAL A 153 -9.56 -17.00 -20.83
CA VAL A 153 -8.78 -15.77 -20.59
C VAL A 153 -9.69 -14.60 -20.20
N TYR A 154 -10.83 -14.43 -20.89
CA TYR A 154 -11.80 -13.40 -20.55
C TYR A 154 -12.38 -13.58 -19.13
N GLN A 155 -12.76 -14.81 -18.76
CA GLN A 155 -13.32 -15.10 -17.44
C GLN A 155 -12.31 -14.86 -16.31
N ASP A 156 -11.03 -15.20 -16.51
CA ASP A 156 -9.95 -14.87 -15.56
C ASP A 156 -9.81 -13.35 -15.38
N LEU A 157 -9.76 -12.58 -16.47
CA LEU A 157 -9.66 -11.12 -16.41
C LEU A 157 -10.92 -10.47 -15.82
N LEU A 158 -12.11 -11.01 -16.07
CA LEU A 158 -13.36 -10.57 -15.45
C LEU A 158 -13.31 -10.73 -13.92
N HIS A 159 -12.83 -11.89 -13.45
CA HIS A 159 -12.63 -12.14 -12.04
C HIS A 159 -11.61 -11.15 -11.43
N ARG A 160 -10.48 -10.92 -12.09
CA ARG A 160 -9.46 -9.95 -11.62
C ARG A 160 -10.00 -8.53 -11.55
N ARG A 161 -10.77 -8.10 -12.56
CA ARG A 161 -11.45 -6.79 -12.55
C ARG A 161 -12.43 -6.69 -11.38
N ALA A 162 -13.23 -7.72 -11.11
CA ALA A 162 -14.14 -7.74 -9.96
C ALA A 162 -13.39 -7.67 -8.62
N ALA A 163 -12.29 -8.42 -8.47
CA ALA A 163 -11.44 -8.34 -7.29
C ALA A 163 -10.82 -6.95 -7.11
N SER A 164 -10.39 -6.31 -8.20
CA SER A 164 -9.81 -4.95 -8.15
C SER A 164 -10.82 -3.89 -7.71
N GLU A 165 -12.09 -4.02 -8.11
CA GLU A 165 -13.19 -3.14 -7.70
C GLU A 165 -13.46 -3.25 -6.19
N ILE A 166 -13.47 -4.47 -5.65
CA ILE A 166 -13.56 -4.71 -4.20
C ILE A 166 -12.33 -4.10 -3.51
N GLY A 167 -11.14 -4.26 -4.10
CA GLY A 167 -9.90 -3.70 -3.58
C GLY A 167 -9.91 -2.16 -3.47
N GLN A 168 -10.57 -1.45 -4.40
CA GLN A 168 -10.74 0.02 -4.30
C GLN A 168 -11.58 0.43 -3.09
N GLN A 169 -12.63 -0.32 -2.78
CA GLN A 169 -13.48 -0.06 -1.61
C GLN A 169 -12.75 -0.38 -0.32
N TRP A 170 -12.02 -1.50 -0.31
CA TRP A 170 -11.25 -1.94 0.84
C TRP A 170 -10.12 -0.97 1.19
N SER A 171 -9.27 -0.59 0.23
CA SER A 171 -8.16 0.35 0.47
C SER A 171 -8.64 1.70 0.99
N ARG A 172 -9.78 2.20 0.50
CA ARG A 172 -10.41 3.44 0.98
C ARG A 172 -10.95 3.34 2.40
N SER A 173 -11.61 2.23 2.75
CA SER A 173 -12.04 1.98 4.14
C SER A 173 -10.85 1.92 5.10
N LEU A 174 -9.75 1.31 4.66
CA LEU A 174 -8.49 1.25 5.40
C LEU A 174 -7.83 2.61 5.58
N LEU A 175 -7.87 3.49 4.57
CA LEU A 175 -7.40 4.87 4.67
C LEU A 175 -8.29 5.67 5.64
N ALA A 176 -9.61 5.58 5.51
CA ALA A 176 -10.56 6.27 6.38
C ALA A 176 -10.35 5.88 7.86
N GLN A 177 -10.12 4.58 8.13
CA GLN A 177 -9.74 4.08 9.45
C GLN A 177 -8.41 4.68 9.94
N ALA A 178 -7.38 4.76 9.09
CA ALA A 178 -6.08 5.32 9.45
C ALA A 178 -6.12 6.85 9.68
N LEU A 179 -7.05 7.56 9.06
CA LEU A 179 -7.33 8.98 9.32
C LEU A 179 -8.16 9.18 10.60
N GLY A 180 -8.61 8.10 11.24
CA GLY A 180 -9.45 8.13 12.44
C GLY A 180 -10.94 8.36 12.17
N GLN A 181 -11.39 8.31 10.90
CA GLN A 181 -12.78 8.55 10.50
C GLN A 181 -13.32 7.45 9.59
N PRO A 182 -13.63 6.28 10.15
CA PRO A 182 -14.08 5.12 9.38
C PRO A 182 -15.41 5.33 8.65
N GLU A 183 -16.23 6.29 9.10
CA GLU A 183 -17.55 6.59 8.51
C GLU A 183 -17.47 7.61 7.36
N ASP A 184 -16.36 8.34 7.20
CA ASP A 184 -16.20 9.37 6.17
C ASP A 184 -15.09 8.94 5.19
N VAL A 185 -15.49 8.20 4.15
CA VAL A 185 -14.57 7.56 3.21
C VAL A 185 -14.18 8.55 2.10
N PRO A 186 -12.88 8.84 1.90
CA PRO A 186 -12.41 9.74 0.84
C PRO A 186 -12.79 9.22 -0.55
N ARG A 187 -13.35 10.11 -1.39
CA ARG A 187 -13.76 9.77 -2.76
C ARG A 187 -12.61 9.89 -3.74
N ASN A 188 -12.08 11.10 -3.89
CA ASN A 188 -10.98 11.40 -4.79
C ASN A 188 -9.72 11.77 -4.01
N LEU A 189 -8.57 11.31 -4.51
CA LEU A 189 -7.26 11.61 -3.97
C LEU A 189 -6.48 12.39 -5.02
N THR A 190 -5.66 13.34 -4.56
CA THR A 190 -4.68 14.00 -5.43
C THR A 190 -3.36 13.23 -5.38
N GLU A 191 -2.86 12.84 -6.55
CA GLU A 191 -1.54 12.19 -6.65
C GLU A 191 -0.45 13.11 -6.07
N PRO A 192 0.41 12.60 -5.16
CA PRO A 192 1.41 13.42 -4.51
C PRO A 192 2.65 13.57 -5.38
N ILE A 193 3.30 14.73 -5.28
CA ILE A 193 4.65 14.92 -5.81
C ILE A 193 5.61 14.18 -4.87
N LEU A 194 6.24 13.11 -5.37
CA LEU A 194 7.20 12.33 -4.61
C LEU A 194 8.56 13.07 -4.52
N PRO A 195 9.25 12.99 -3.36
CA PRO A 195 10.59 13.54 -3.24
C PRO A 195 11.58 12.74 -4.10
N THR A 196 12.58 13.42 -4.63
CA THR A 196 13.70 12.75 -5.30
C THR A 196 14.64 12.18 -4.25
N LEU A 197 14.90 10.87 -4.32
CA LEU A 197 15.90 10.24 -3.46
C LEU A 197 17.31 10.77 -3.80
N PRO A 198 18.21 10.88 -2.81
CA PRO A 198 19.58 11.28 -3.08
C PRO A 198 20.25 10.25 -3.99
N HIS A 199 21.06 10.73 -4.95
CA HIS A 199 21.73 9.86 -5.92
C HIS A 199 22.66 8.86 -5.20
N GLU A 200 23.39 9.32 -4.19
CA GLU A 200 24.17 8.47 -3.31
C GLU A 200 23.43 8.29 -1.98
N LEU A 201 23.07 7.04 -1.68
CA LEU A 201 22.42 6.71 -0.41
C LEU A 201 23.41 6.87 0.76
N PRO A 202 22.97 7.41 1.92
CA PRO A 202 23.81 7.47 3.10
C PRO A 202 24.35 6.11 3.52
N THR A 203 25.52 6.09 4.15
CA THR A 203 26.09 4.85 4.68
C THR A 203 25.29 4.36 5.90
N LEU A 204 25.35 3.06 6.17
CA LEU A 204 24.71 2.46 7.34
C LEU A 204 25.14 3.17 8.63
N ASP A 205 26.44 3.44 8.79
CA ASP A 205 26.96 4.07 10.01
C ASP A 205 26.47 5.51 10.17
N ALA A 206 26.31 6.26 9.06
CA ALA A 206 25.73 7.60 9.10
C ALA A 206 24.25 7.58 9.51
N LEU A 207 23.46 6.65 8.97
CA LEU A 207 22.06 6.47 9.35
C LEU A 207 21.92 6.04 10.81
N LEU A 208 22.78 5.13 11.28
CA LEU A 208 22.79 4.67 12.66
C LEU A 208 23.14 5.79 13.64
N ALA A 209 24.10 6.65 13.30
CA ALA A 209 24.44 7.80 14.13
C ALA A 209 23.22 8.74 14.30
N GLY A 210 22.55 9.08 13.19
CA GLY A 210 21.35 9.91 13.23
C GLY A 210 20.20 9.28 14.03
N ALA A 211 19.95 7.99 13.84
CA ALA A 211 18.90 7.27 14.56
C ALA A 211 19.21 7.05 16.05
N ALA A 212 20.47 6.85 16.42
CA ALA A 212 20.86 6.71 17.82
C ALA A 212 20.71 8.02 18.61
N ASP A 213 20.89 9.17 17.94
CA ASP A 213 20.72 10.50 18.54
C ASP A 213 19.25 10.92 18.65
N ALA A 214 18.36 10.25 17.90
CA ALA A 214 16.93 10.51 17.89
C ALA A 214 16.33 10.46 19.31
N PRO A 215 15.51 11.46 19.70
CA PRO A 215 14.84 11.47 21.01
C PRO A 215 14.10 10.17 21.32
N THR A 216 13.39 9.60 20.35
CA THR A 216 12.64 8.35 20.52
C THR A 216 13.57 7.19 20.87
N ALA A 217 14.67 7.00 20.13
CA ALA A 217 15.63 5.93 20.38
C ALA A 217 16.30 6.07 21.75
N ARG A 218 16.67 7.30 22.15
CA ARG A 218 17.23 7.58 23.47
C ARG A 218 16.23 7.28 24.58
N ALA A 219 14.98 7.74 24.45
CA ALA A 219 13.92 7.49 25.41
C ALA A 219 13.61 5.98 25.55
N LEU A 220 13.61 5.24 24.43
CA LEU A 220 13.39 3.80 24.44
C LEU A 220 14.45 3.07 25.28
N GLY A 221 15.71 3.51 25.25
CA GLY A 221 16.80 2.94 26.01
C GLY A 221 16.97 3.48 27.44
N GLN A 222 16.29 4.56 27.82
CA GLN A 222 16.42 5.17 29.15
C GLN A 222 15.96 4.21 30.26
N ASP A 223 16.64 4.25 31.40
CA ASP A 223 16.34 3.45 32.60
C ASP A 223 16.30 1.92 32.40
N ARG A 224 16.85 1.42 31.29
CA ARG A 224 16.93 -0.02 30.97
C ARG A 224 18.30 -0.63 31.27
N PRO A 225 18.36 -1.93 31.63
CA PRO A 225 19.63 -2.64 31.79
C PRO A 225 20.43 -2.68 30.48
N GLU A 226 21.76 -2.86 30.58
CA GLU A 226 22.63 -2.90 29.39
C GLU A 226 22.25 -4.01 28.40
N SER A 227 21.75 -5.16 28.89
CA SER A 227 21.28 -6.26 28.03
C SER A 227 20.12 -5.83 27.13
N GLU A 228 19.12 -5.13 27.67
CA GLU A 228 18.00 -4.62 26.89
C GLU A 228 18.43 -3.51 25.92
N ARG A 229 19.28 -2.60 26.38
CA ARG A 229 19.85 -1.55 25.51
C ARG A 229 20.64 -2.15 24.34
N ALA A 230 21.36 -3.25 24.56
CA ALA A 230 22.07 -3.97 23.50
C ALA A 230 21.10 -4.58 22.47
N LEU A 231 20.00 -5.19 22.91
CA LEU A 231 18.97 -5.73 22.00
C LEU A 231 18.31 -4.62 21.17
N ILE A 232 18.00 -3.48 21.77
CA ILE A 232 17.45 -2.31 21.06
C ILE A 232 18.43 -1.84 19.97
N ARG A 233 19.73 -1.73 20.28
CA ARG A 233 20.75 -1.34 19.29
C ARG A 233 20.90 -2.36 18.17
N MET A 234 20.82 -3.66 18.48
CA MET A 234 20.86 -4.73 17.47
C MET A 234 19.66 -4.63 16.53
N GLU A 235 18.47 -4.46 17.08
CA GLU A 235 17.24 -4.34 16.30
C GLU A 235 17.23 -3.07 15.43
N LEU A 236 17.59 -1.91 16.00
CA LEU A 236 17.70 -0.67 15.24
C LEU A 236 18.70 -0.80 14.09
N ARG A 237 19.85 -1.45 14.32
CA ARG A 237 20.83 -1.74 13.27
C ARG A 237 20.26 -2.64 12.18
N GLN A 238 19.54 -3.69 12.55
CA GLN A 238 18.95 -4.62 11.59
C GLN A 238 17.90 -3.92 10.73
N GLN A 239 17.00 -3.15 11.35
CA GLN A 239 15.94 -2.41 10.65
C GLN A 239 16.52 -1.41 9.64
N ILE A 240 17.49 -0.59 10.05
CA ILE A 240 18.13 0.37 9.14
C ILE A 240 18.86 -0.34 7.99
N LEU A 241 19.52 -1.46 8.28
CA LEU A 241 20.18 -2.27 7.24
C LEU A 241 19.16 -2.81 6.24
N GLU A 242 18.05 -3.38 6.70
CA GLU A 242 17.00 -3.91 5.83
C GLU A 242 16.40 -2.83 4.93
N LEU A 243 16.06 -1.67 5.49
CA LEU A 243 15.53 -0.54 4.72
C LEU A 243 16.54 -0.02 3.68
N LEU A 244 17.83 0.06 4.05
CA LEU A 244 18.88 0.47 3.12
C LEU A 244 19.06 -0.55 1.98
N LEU A 245 19.01 -1.85 2.29
CA LEU A 245 19.09 -2.92 1.29
C LEU A 245 17.86 -2.94 0.39
N ARG A 246 16.67 -2.72 0.96
CA ARG A 246 15.41 -2.59 0.21
C ARG A 246 15.50 -1.42 -0.78
N LEU A 247 15.97 -0.24 -0.37
CA LEU A 247 16.16 0.89 -1.30
C LEU A 247 17.12 0.55 -2.45
N LYS A 248 18.23 -0.12 -2.17
CA LYS A 248 19.17 -0.55 -3.22
C LYS A 248 18.53 -1.54 -4.20
N ALA A 249 17.74 -2.47 -3.69
CA ALA A 249 17.05 -3.45 -4.52
C ALA A 249 15.93 -2.80 -5.36
N LEU A 250 15.15 -1.89 -4.78
CA LEU A 250 14.14 -1.09 -5.50
C LEU A 250 14.78 -0.21 -6.59
N ALA A 251 15.94 0.41 -6.33
CA ALA A 251 16.67 1.18 -7.34
C ALA A 251 17.14 0.30 -8.51
N ALA A 252 17.56 -0.95 -8.24
CA ALA A 252 17.89 -1.91 -9.30
C ALA A 252 16.65 -2.32 -10.10
N ALA A 253 15.51 -2.53 -9.43
CA ALA A 253 14.24 -2.83 -10.08
C ALA A 253 13.75 -1.67 -10.97
N GLU A 254 14.01 -0.41 -10.59
CA GLU A 254 13.61 0.78 -11.34
C GLU A 254 14.20 0.81 -12.74
N GLN A 255 15.49 0.51 -12.85
CA GLN A 255 16.16 0.46 -14.14
C GLN A 255 15.55 -0.60 -15.07
N SER A 256 15.14 -1.75 -14.51
CA SER A 256 14.45 -2.80 -15.26
C SER A 256 13.08 -2.33 -15.73
N VAL A 257 12.27 -1.76 -14.84
CA VAL A 257 10.91 -1.28 -15.16
C VAL A 257 10.96 -0.14 -16.19
N ARG A 258 11.93 0.78 -16.08
CA ARG A 258 12.13 1.87 -17.05
C ARG A 258 12.44 1.35 -18.46
N THR A 259 13.24 0.29 -18.54
CA THR A 259 13.56 -0.36 -19.82
C THR A 259 12.32 -1.03 -20.41
N GLU A 260 11.56 -1.77 -19.59
CA GLU A 260 10.29 -2.38 -19.99
C GLU A 260 9.31 -1.31 -20.49
N SER A 261 9.13 -0.21 -19.76
CA SER A 261 8.25 0.90 -20.13
C SER A 261 8.61 1.51 -21.48
N THR A 262 9.89 1.81 -21.70
CA THR A 262 10.40 2.31 -22.98
C THR A 262 10.12 1.32 -24.11
N TRP A 263 10.31 0.02 -23.87
CA TRP A 263 9.99 -1.01 -24.85
C TRP A 263 8.48 -1.10 -25.13
N ARG A 264 7.62 -1.00 -24.12
CA ARG A 264 6.16 -1.03 -24.28
C ARG A 264 5.63 0.17 -25.05
N ASP A 265 6.23 1.35 -24.88
CA ASP A 265 5.90 2.54 -25.65
C ASP A 265 6.20 2.31 -27.14
N LEU A 266 7.40 1.85 -27.48
CA LEU A 266 7.78 1.53 -28.85
C LEU A 266 6.92 0.40 -29.43
N LYS A 267 6.58 -0.60 -28.61
CA LYS A 267 5.72 -1.71 -29.02
C LYS A 267 4.30 -1.25 -29.32
N LEU A 268 3.78 -0.29 -28.55
CA LEU A 268 2.49 0.32 -28.83
C LEU A 268 2.50 1.08 -30.16
N ASP A 269 3.56 1.83 -30.45
CA ASP A 269 3.69 2.56 -31.72
C ASP A 269 3.81 1.61 -32.93
N GLU A 270 4.51 0.48 -32.78
CA GLU A 270 4.53 -0.59 -33.77
C GLU A 270 3.11 -1.15 -34.00
N SER A 271 2.39 -1.53 -32.94
CA SER A 271 1.02 -2.08 -33.06
C SER A 271 0.03 -1.06 -33.65
N ARG A 272 0.20 0.24 -33.39
CA ARG A 272 -0.57 1.31 -34.04
C ARG A 272 -0.33 1.32 -35.55
N THR A 273 0.93 1.28 -35.97
CA THR A 273 1.30 1.27 -37.39
C THR A 273 0.75 0.04 -38.12
N LEU A 274 0.85 -1.15 -37.50
CA LEU A 274 0.31 -2.38 -38.08
C LEU A 274 -1.22 -2.39 -38.14
N TYR A 275 -1.88 -1.78 -37.16
CA TYR A 275 -3.33 -1.58 -37.17
C TYR A 275 -3.76 -0.65 -38.30
N ASP A 276 -3.08 0.48 -38.48
CA ASP A 276 -3.37 1.46 -39.53
C ASP A 276 -3.11 0.89 -40.94
N GLN A 277 -2.17 -0.04 -41.07
CA GLN A 277 -1.87 -0.78 -42.30
C GLN A 277 -2.76 -2.02 -42.49
N GLU A 278 -3.71 -2.27 -41.59
CA GLU A 278 -4.62 -3.42 -41.59
C GLU A 278 -3.91 -4.79 -41.55
N VAL A 279 -2.68 -4.85 -41.02
CA VAL A 279 -1.88 -6.07 -40.93
C VAL A 279 -2.28 -6.92 -39.71
N THR A 280 -2.39 -6.30 -38.53
CA THR A 280 -2.80 -6.97 -37.28
C THR A 280 -3.78 -6.13 -36.47
N ALA A 281 -4.57 -6.78 -35.61
CA ALA A 281 -5.53 -6.13 -34.72
C ALA A 281 -5.20 -6.37 -33.24
N ASP A 282 -3.96 -6.09 -32.85
CA ASP A 282 -3.37 -6.33 -31.52
C ASP A 282 -3.21 -5.04 -30.68
N LEU A 283 -3.61 -3.88 -31.20
CA LEU A 283 -3.47 -2.58 -30.54
C LEU A 283 -3.96 -2.57 -29.08
N GLY A 284 -5.16 -3.10 -28.82
CA GLY A 284 -5.72 -3.14 -27.47
C GLY A 284 -4.86 -3.96 -26.49
N TYR A 285 -4.24 -5.04 -26.95
CA TYR A 285 -3.34 -5.83 -26.10
C TYR A 285 -2.08 -5.03 -25.73
N SER A 286 -1.46 -4.36 -26.71
CA SER A 286 -0.29 -3.50 -26.47
C SER A 286 -0.61 -2.33 -25.54
N MET A 287 -1.79 -1.70 -25.68
CA MET A 287 -2.24 -0.65 -24.75
C MET A 287 -2.39 -1.17 -23.32
N SER A 288 -3.05 -2.32 -23.14
CA SER A 288 -3.21 -2.94 -21.82
C SER A 288 -1.86 -3.26 -21.16
N GLN A 289 -0.88 -3.74 -21.92
CA GLN A 289 0.47 -4.01 -21.41
C GLN A 289 1.22 -2.73 -21.00
N GLN A 290 1.04 -1.63 -21.73
CA GLN A 290 1.57 -0.33 -21.34
C GLN A 290 0.97 0.14 -20.01
N THR A 291 -0.35 0.06 -19.86
CA THR A 291 -1.03 0.47 -18.62
C THR A 291 -0.58 -0.37 -17.41
N GLN A 292 -0.41 -1.69 -17.59
CA GLN A 292 0.14 -2.57 -16.56
C GLN A 292 1.57 -2.15 -16.14
N THR A 293 2.41 -1.76 -17.11
CA THR A 293 3.78 -1.32 -16.83
C THR A 293 3.80 0.01 -16.06
N ARG A 294 2.93 0.95 -16.42
CA ARG A 294 2.77 2.23 -15.67
C ARG A 294 2.33 2.00 -14.23
N LEU A 295 1.47 1.01 -13.97
CA LEU A 295 1.12 0.64 -12.60
C LEU A 295 2.34 0.17 -11.81
N LEU A 296 3.20 -0.65 -12.42
CA LEU A 296 4.43 -1.13 -11.78
C LEU A 296 5.41 0.01 -11.49
N GLU A 297 5.56 0.97 -12.40
CA GLU A 297 6.36 2.19 -12.17
C GLU A 297 5.87 2.95 -10.94
N LYS A 298 4.56 3.19 -10.84
CA LYS A 298 3.96 3.89 -9.70
C LYS A 298 4.14 3.13 -8.40
N ARG A 299 3.93 1.81 -8.41
CA ARG A 299 4.14 0.96 -7.23
C ARG A 299 5.57 1.05 -6.73
N LEU A 300 6.54 1.01 -7.64
CA LEU A 300 7.95 1.13 -7.30
C LEU A 300 8.29 2.49 -6.69
N ALA A 301 7.83 3.57 -7.32
CA ALA A 301 8.06 4.93 -6.84
C ALA A 301 7.47 5.14 -5.43
N TYR A 302 6.26 4.63 -5.16
CA TYR A 302 5.66 4.68 -3.83
C TYR A 302 6.43 3.84 -2.80
N CYS A 303 6.95 2.67 -3.18
CA CYS A 303 7.76 1.85 -2.29
C CYS A 303 9.11 2.49 -1.94
N GLN A 304 9.79 3.11 -2.92
CA GLN A 304 11.01 3.89 -2.66
C GLN A 304 10.71 5.06 -1.70
N ALA A 305 9.64 5.82 -1.96
CA ALA A 305 9.23 6.94 -1.11
C ALA A 305 8.90 6.49 0.32
N LEU A 306 8.15 5.40 0.49
CA LEU A 306 7.79 4.85 1.79
C LEU A 306 9.02 4.35 2.56
N THR A 307 9.91 3.60 1.90
CA THR A 307 11.12 3.08 2.53
C THR A 307 12.05 4.22 2.97
N TRP A 308 12.14 5.30 2.18
CA TRP A 308 12.87 6.50 2.57
C TRP A 308 12.23 7.22 3.77
N ALA A 309 10.90 7.33 3.78
CA ALA A 309 10.17 7.90 4.92
C ALA A 309 10.38 7.08 6.21
N GLU A 310 10.43 5.75 6.11
CA GLU A 310 10.72 4.86 7.25
C GLU A 310 12.12 5.11 7.83
N LEU A 311 13.13 5.31 6.99
CA LEU A 311 14.47 5.71 7.44
C LEU A 311 14.48 7.05 8.16
N ASN A 312 13.80 8.06 7.61
CA ASN A 312 13.68 9.38 8.24
C ASN A 312 12.95 9.28 9.59
N ALA A 313 11.90 8.46 9.66
CA ALA A 313 11.12 8.23 10.87
C ALA A 313 11.96 7.66 12.02
N LEU A 314 12.87 6.71 11.73
CA LEU A 314 13.79 6.15 12.71
C LEU A 314 14.81 7.17 13.25
N ALA A 315 15.08 8.22 12.48
CA ALA A 315 15.94 9.33 12.88
C ALA A 315 15.18 10.52 13.50
N ASP A 316 13.87 10.38 13.77
CA ASP A 316 12.95 11.46 14.14
C ASP A 316 13.04 12.68 13.19
N GLN A 317 13.40 12.45 11.93
CA GLN A 317 13.42 13.44 10.87
C GLN A 317 12.02 13.52 10.21
N PRO A 318 11.68 14.66 9.58
CA PRO A 318 10.46 14.75 8.79
C PRO A 318 10.42 13.63 7.74
N LEU A 319 9.31 12.88 7.67
CA LEU A 319 9.14 11.76 6.74
C LEU A 319 9.45 12.15 5.28
N TRP A 320 9.02 13.36 4.93
CA TRP A 320 9.16 13.98 3.63
C TRP A 320 9.63 15.42 3.84
N ALA A 321 10.73 15.79 3.20
CA ALA A 321 10.95 17.20 2.86
C ALA A 321 10.32 17.38 1.49
N LEU A 322 9.12 17.99 1.42
CA LEU A 322 8.71 18.64 0.18
C LEU A 322 9.64 19.82 -0.03
N THR A 323 10.82 19.59 -0.58
CA THR A 323 11.44 20.65 -1.35
C THR A 323 10.50 20.86 -2.55
N PRO A 324 9.96 22.08 -2.78
CA PRO A 324 9.39 22.36 -4.08
C PRO A 324 10.43 21.93 -5.12
N ARG A 325 10.02 21.23 -6.18
CA ARG A 325 10.94 21.05 -7.31
C ARG A 325 11.40 22.45 -7.67
N ASP A 326 12.72 22.67 -7.65
CA ASP A 326 13.28 23.76 -8.43
C ASP A 326 12.75 23.55 -9.85
N GLU A 327 11.77 24.35 -10.25
CA GLU A 327 11.42 24.49 -11.66
C GLU A 327 12.67 25.00 -12.38
N PRO A 328 12.93 24.54 -13.61
CA PRO A 328 14.08 25.00 -14.39
C PRO A 328 14.11 26.51 -14.61
#